data_AF-A0A2D4K183-F1
#
_entry.id   AF-A0A2D4K183-F1
#
_cell.length_a   1.000
_cell.length_b   1.000
_cell.length_c   1.000
_cell.angle_alpha   90.00
_cell.angle_beta   90.00
_cell.angle_gamma   90.00
#
_symmetry.space_group_name_H-M   'P 1'
#
loop_
_entity.id
_entity.type
_entity.pdbx_description
1 polymer ?
#
loop_
_entity_poly.entity_id
_entity_poly.type
_entity_poly.pdbx_seq_one_letter_code
_entity_poly.pdbx_strand_id
1 'polypeptide(L)'
;YMGGSTNGHCDIRTGQCECQPGVTGQRCERCEANHFGFGPEGCKPCDCNSEGSRSLQCKEDGRCECKEGFVGIRCDQCEENYFYNRSWPGCQECPACYRLVKDKVIPITKFASLEYN
;
A
#
# COMPACT_ATOMS: atom_id res chain seq x y z
N TYR A 1 20.19 14.57 15.68
CA TYR A 1 19.21 13.94 14.76
C TYR A 1 18.00 14.84 14.66
N MET A 2 17.99 15.74 13.68
CA MET A 2 16.89 16.66 13.34
C MET A 2 16.22 16.08 12.07
N GLY A 3 15.57 14.93 12.21
CA GLY A 3 15.20 14.12 11.04
C GLY A 3 13.88 14.48 10.37
N GLY A 4 13.05 15.33 10.96
CA GLY A 4 11.69 15.59 10.48
C GLY A 4 11.25 17.05 10.49
N SER A 5 12.13 18.00 10.85
CA SER A 5 11.84 19.44 10.80
C SER A 5 12.57 20.10 9.64
N THR A 6 11.96 21.13 9.03
CA THR A 6 12.48 21.82 7.85
C THR A 6 13.75 22.64 8.13
N ASN A 7 13.83 23.27 9.31
CA ASN A 7 14.92 24.18 9.66
C ASN A 7 15.44 23.98 11.10
N GLY A 8 14.87 23.05 11.86
CA GLY A 8 15.31 22.72 13.23
C GLY A 8 15.01 23.80 14.28
N HIS A 9 14.34 24.88 13.90
CA HIS A 9 13.87 25.92 14.81
C HIS A 9 12.42 25.63 15.21
N CYS A 10 12.18 25.57 16.51
CA CYS A 10 10.86 25.36 17.07
C CYS A 10 10.40 26.63 17.76
N ASP A 11 9.10 26.88 17.75
CA ASP A 11 8.50 28.02 18.42
C ASP A 11 8.84 27.99 19.92
N ILE A 12 9.38 29.10 20.43
CA ILE A 12 9.95 29.17 21.78
C ILE A 12 8.85 29.11 22.86
N ARG A 13 7.60 29.46 22.53
CA ARG A 13 6.48 29.51 23.48
C ARG A 13 5.71 28.20 23.55
N THR A 14 5.47 27.58 22.40
CA THR A 14 4.63 26.39 22.24
C THR A 14 5.44 25.11 22.09
N GLY A 15 6.72 25.21 21.73
CA GLY A 15 7.59 24.09 21.42
C GLY A 15 7.33 23.44 20.06
N GLN A 16 6.37 23.97 19.27
CA GLN A 16 6.01 23.41 17.98
C GLN A 16 7.10 23.70 16.93
N CYS A 17 7.62 22.65 16.29
CA CYS A 17 8.55 22.78 15.17
C CYS A 17 7.81 22.80 13.83
N GLU A 18 8.43 23.39 12.82
CA GLU A 18 7.96 23.30 11.43
C GLU A 18 8.38 21.93 10.85
N CYS A 19 7.40 21.12 10.44
CA CYS A 19 7.62 19.73 10.05
C CYS A 19 7.79 19.57 8.54
N GLN A 20 8.59 18.57 8.16
CA GLN A 20 8.69 18.10 6.79
C GLN A 20 7.34 17.51 6.31
N PRO A 21 7.11 17.40 4.99
CA PRO A 21 5.88 16.83 4.45
C PRO A 21 5.55 15.44 5.04
N GLY A 22 4.28 15.24 5.42
CA GLY A 22 3.81 13.97 5.98
C GLY A 22 4.35 13.64 7.38
N VAL A 23 5.01 14.58 8.06
CA VAL A 23 5.52 14.44 9.43
C VAL A 23 4.68 15.27 10.39
N THR A 24 4.45 14.72 11.60
CA THR A 24 3.66 15.36 12.66
C THR A 24 4.30 15.17 14.04
N GLY A 25 3.65 15.72 15.05
CA GLY A 25 4.13 15.81 16.43
C GLY A 25 4.65 17.21 16.76
N GLN A 26 4.83 17.47 18.06
CA GLN A 26 5.31 18.76 18.53
C GLN A 26 6.74 19.03 18.04
N ARG A 27 7.54 17.95 17.89
CA ARG A 27 8.94 18.00 17.49
C ARG A 27 9.21 17.32 16.15
N CYS A 28 8.15 17.09 15.36
CA CYS A 28 8.22 16.44 14.06
C CYS A 28 8.90 15.06 14.12
N GLU A 29 8.47 14.26 15.09
CA GLU A 29 9.12 13.01 15.47
C GLU A 29 8.51 11.75 14.85
N ARG A 30 7.38 11.87 14.15
CA ARG A 30 6.66 10.72 13.58
C ARG A 30 5.90 11.07 12.31
N CYS A 31 5.61 10.07 11.49
CA CYS A 31 4.74 10.28 10.33
C CYS A 31 3.30 10.61 10.76
N GLU A 32 2.63 11.39 9.91
CA GLU A 32 1.18 11.53 9.92
C GLU A 32 0.50 10.18 9.69
N ALA A 33 -0.79 10.10 10.02
CA ALA A 33 -1.58 8.93 9.65
C ALA A 33 -1.58 8.74 8.12
N ASN A 34 -1.59 7.48 7.69
CA ASN A 34 -1.54 7.05 6.29
C ASN A 34 -0.25 7.43 5.57
N HIS A 35 0.86 7.59 6.31
CA HIS A 35 2.20 7.83 5.78
C HIS A 35 3.21 6.83 6.34
N PHE A 36 4.35 6.67 5.66
CA PHE A 36 5.43 5.77 6.04
C PHE A 36 6.81 6.30 5.65
N GLY A 37 7.86 5.61 6.11
CA GLY A 37 9.24 5.88 5.67
C GLY A 37 9.81 7.20 6.19
N PHE A 38 9.73 7.44 7.50
CA PHE A 38 10.28 8.63 8.15
C PHE A 38 11.77 8.84 7.80
N GLY A 39 12.08 9.99 7.22
CA GLY A 39 13.43 10.36 6.82
C GLY A 39 13.59 11.88 6.64
N PRO A 40 14.77 12.34 6.18
CA PRO A 40 15.09 13.77 6.07
C PRO A 40 14.17 14.55 5.12
N GLU A 41 13.59 13.86 4.13
CA GLU A 41 12.62 14.41 3.18
C GLU A 41 11.16 14.35 3.70
N GLY A 42 10.97 13.93 4.96
CA GLY A 42 9.66 13.72 5.57
C GLY A 42 9.18 12.27 5.48
N CYS A 43 7.86 12.09 5.35
CA CYS A 43 7.23 10.79 5.16
C CYS A 43 6.45 10.74 3.84
N LYS A 44 6.35 9.55 3.26
CA LYS A 44 5.63 9.31 2.01
C LYS A 44 4.20 8.86 2.29
N PRO A 45 3.21 9.29 1.50
CA PRO A 45 1.83 8.80 1.65
C PRO A 45 1.76 7.31 1.27
N CYS A 46 0.90 6.58 1.96
CA CYS A 46 0.69 5.16 1.71
C CYS A 46 -0.10 4.87 0.41
N ASP A 47 -1.00 5.77 0.02
CA ASP A 47 -1.88 5.62 -1.16
C ASP A 47 -2.65 4.29 -1.24
N CYS A 48 -3.00 3.70 -0.09
CA CYS A 48 -3.79 2.47 -0.05
C CYS A 48 -5.19 2.72 -0.62
N ASN A 49 -5.62 1.86 -1.55
CA ASN A 49 -6.95 1.93 -2.14
C ASN A 49 -8.01 1.68 -1.06
N SER A 50 -8.98 2.58 -0.89
CA SER A 50 -10.00 2.49 0.16
C SER A 50 -10.96 1.31 -0.01
N GLU A 51 -11.20 0.88 -1.25
CA GLU A 51 -12.05 -0.28 -1.53
C GLU A 51 -11.29 -1.58 -1.28
N GLY A 52 -10.06 -1.68 -1.79
CA GLY A 52 -9.27 -2.91 -1.75
C GLY A 52 -8.42 -3.12 -0.50
N SER A 53 -8.19 -2.09 0.30
CA SER A 53 -7.35 -2.19 1.51
C SER A 53 -8.19 -2.33 2.78
N ARG A 54 -7.64 -3.03 3.78
CA ARG A 54 -8.23 -3.15 5.13
C ARG A 54 -8.05 -1.88 5.97
N SER A 55 -7.03 -1.09 5.65
CA SER A 55 -6.71 0.20 6.28
C SER A 55 -6.08 1.13 5.23
N LEU A 56 -6.16 2.44 5.47
CA LEU A 56 -5.42 3.43 4.68
C LEU A 56 -3.95 3.55 5.12
N GLN A 57 -3.61 3.00 6.29
CA GLN A 57 -2.24 2.91 6.78
C GLN A 57 -1.56 1.67 6.20
N CYS A 58 -0.39 1.89 5.60
CA CYS A 58 0.51 0.86 5.09
C CYS A 58 1.60 0.50 6.12
N LYS A 59 2.33 -0.57 5.82
CA LYS A 59 3.51 -1.02 6.58
C LYS A 59 4.70 -0.11 6.34
N GLU A 60 5.80 -0.35 7.07
CA GLU A 60 7.04 0.42 6.96
C GLU A 60 7.68 0.38 5.56
N ASP A 61 7.41 -0.67 4.77
CA ASP A 61 7.86 -0.80 3.39
C ASP A 61 6.92 -0.14 2.36
N GLY A 62 5.83 0.49 2.83
CA GLY A 62 4.81 1.11 1.99
C GLY A 62 3.72 0.16 1.50
N ARG A 63 3.78 -1.13 1.84
CA ARG A 63 2.78 -2.10 1.38
C ARG A 63 1.49 -2.04 2.21
N CYS A 64 0.36 -1.96 1.52
CA CYS A 64 -0.96 -2.00 2.11
C CYS A 64 -1.41 -3.43 2.44
N GLU A 65 -2.32 -3.57 3.39
CA GLU A 65 -2.95 -4.86 3.70
C GLU A 65 -4.24 -5.01 2.88
N CYS A 66 -4.22 -5.90 1.88
CA CYS A 66 -5.34 -6.06 0.96
C CYS A 66 -6.48 -6.92 1.54
N LYS A 67 -7.70 -6.59 1.14
CA LYS A 67 -8.87 -7.47 1.28
C LYS A 67 -8.75 -8.63 0.29
N GLU A 68 -9.55 -9.66 0.52
CA GLU A 68 -9.63 -10.82 -0.37
C GLU A 68 -10.00 -10.40 -1.80
N GLY A 69 -9.33 -11.00 -2.79
CA GLY A 69 -9.50 -10.68 -4.20
C GLY A 69 -8.80 -9.41 -4.68
N PHE A 70 -8.14 -8.64 -3.79
CA PHE A 70 -7.33 -7.47 -4.16
C PHE A 70 -5.83 -7.73 -3.99
N VAL A 71 -5.03 -7.20 -4.91
CA VAL A 71 -3.57 -7.34 -4.95
C VAL A 71 -2.89 -6.01 -5.35
N GLY A 72 -1.56 -6.01 -5.31
CA GLY A 72 -0.72 -4.83 -5.58
C GLY A 72 -0.25 -4.14 -4.30
N ILE A 73 0.75 -3.26 -4.42
CA ILE A 73 1.31 -2.52 -3.26
C ILE A 73 0.23 -1.64 -2.60
N ARG A 74 -0.69 -1.12 -3.41
CA ARG A 74 -1.78 -0.23 -2.99
C ARG A 74 -3.15 -0.91 -2.94
N CYS A 75 -3.24 -2.22 -3.18
CA CYS A 75 -4.50 -2.96 -3.25
C CYS A 75 -5.50 -2.38 -4.27
N ASP A 76 -5.00 -1.88 -5.39
CA ASP A 76 -5.76 -1.20 -6.44
C ASP A 76 -6.06 -2.10 -7.65
N GLN A 77 -5.66 -3.38 -7.58
CA GLN A 77 -5.84 -4.37 -8.64
C GLN A 77 -6.61 -5.57 -8.11
N CYS A 78 -7.42 -6.17 -8.99
CA CYS A 78 -8.02 -7.46 -8.67
C CYS A 78 -7.00 -8.58 -8.89
N GLU A 79 -7.04 -9.59 -8.02
CA GLU A 79 -6.29 -10.82 -8.20
C GLU A 79 -6.66 -11.50 -9.52
N GLU A 80 -5.76 -12.31 -10.06
CA GLU A 80 -6.06 -13.10 -11.25
C GLU A 80 -7.30 -13.99 -11.01
N ASN A 81 -8.20 -14.06 -12.00
CA ASN A 81 -9.55 -14.63 -11.90
C ASN A 81 -10.57 -13.79 -11.14
N TYR A 82 -10.26 -12.56 -10.77
CA TYR A 82 -11.25 -11.62 -10.28
C TYR A 82 -11.46 -10.50 -11.30
N PHE A 83 -12.65 -9.91 -11.33
CA PHE A 83 -12.98 -8.76 -12.15
C PHE A 83 -13.67 -7.68 -11.30
N TYR A 84 -13.43 -6.42 -11.66
CA TYR A 84 -14.09 -5.29 -11.02
C TYR A 84 -15.40 -4.97 -11.74
N ASN A 85 -16.52 -4.94 -10.99
CA ASN A 85 -17.83 -4.59 -11.52
C ASN A 85 -18.32 -3.27 -10.92
N ARG A 86 -18.58 -2.25 -11.74
CA ARG A 86 -19.04 -0.94 -11.27
C ARG A 86 -20.43 -0.99 -10.62
N SER A 87 -21.23 -2.02 -10.90
CA SER A 87 -22.54 -2.24 -10.27
C SER A 87 -22.44 -2.91 -8.89
N TRP A 88 -21.31 -3.54 -8.56
CA TRP A 88 -21.07 -4.27 -7.31
C TRP A 88 -19.64 -3.99 -6.83
N PRO A 89 -19.42 -2.93 -6.02
CA PRO A 89 -18.09 -2.52 -5.59
C PRO A 89 -17.30 -3.68 -4.97
N GLY A 90 -16.08 -3.89 -5.46
CA GLY A 90 -15.23 -5.00 -5.05
C GLY A 90 -14.73 -5.85 -6.23
N CYS A 91 -13.70 -6.64 -5.97
CA CYS A 91 -13.24 -7.66 -6.88
C CYS A 91 -14.14 -8.89 -6.76
N GLN A 92 -14.81 -9.27 -7.85
CA GLN A 92 -15.69 -10.43 -7.91
C GLN A 92 -15.00 -11.59 -8.61
N GLU A 93 -15.13 -12.79 -8.06
CA GLU A 93 -14.57 -13.99 -8.69
C GLU A 93 -15.23 -14.23 -10.05
N CYS A 94 -14.42 -14.51 -11.07
CA CYS A 94 -14.89 -14.94 -12.37
C CYS A 94 -15.72 -16.23 -12.26
N PRO A 95 -16.66 -16.47 -13.19
CA PRO A 95 -17.44 -17.70 -13.20
C PRO A 95 -16.57 -18.96 -13.16
N ALA A 96 -17.08 -20.03 -12.55
CA ALA A 96 -16.33 -21.28 -12.31
C ALA A 96 -15.67 -21.89 -13.57
N CYS A 97 -16.20 -21.63 -14.77
CA CYS A 97 -15.58 -22.07 -16.02
C CYS A 97 -14.17 -21.50 -16.21
N TYR A 98 -13.90 -20.27 -15.76
CA TYR A 98 -12.58 -19.64 -15.87
C TYR A 98 -11.55 -20.34 -14.97
N ARG A 99 -11.97 -20.73 -13.76
CA ARG A 99 -11.14 -21.53 -12.84
C ARG A 99 -10.81 -22.90 -13.43
N LEU A 100 -11.78 -23.58 -14.05
CA LEU A 100 -11.57 -24.87 -14.71
C LEU A 100 -10.59 -24.79 -15.89
N VAL A 101 -10.58 -23.69 -16.64
CA VAL A 101 -9.60 -23.46 -17.70
C VAL A 101 -8.22 -23.18 -17.09
N LYS A 102 -8.13 -22.33 -16.07
CA LYS A 102 -6.87 -22.01 -15.39
C LYS A 102 -6.18 -23.26 -14.84
N ASP A 103 -6.93 -24.12 -14.15
CA ASP A 103 -6.40 -25.38 -13.58
C ASP A 103 -5.86 -26.35 -14.65
N LYS A 104 -6.40 -26.28 -15.88
CA LYS A 104 -5.97 -27.13 -17.00
C LYS A 104 -4.90 -26.49 -17.90
N VAL A 105 -4.75 -25.16 -17.89
CA VAL A 105 -3.83 -24.42 -18.77
C VAL A 105 -2.56 -23.96 -18.05
N ILE A 106 -2.62 -23.59 -16.77
CA ILE A 106 -1.44 -23.27 -15.94
C ILE A 106 -0.44 -24.42 -15.75
N PRO A 107 -0.83 -25.72 -15.69
CA PRO A 107 0.17 -26.78 -15.65
C PRO A 107 1.13 -26.71 -16.85
N ILE A 108 0.72 -26.19 -18.01
CA ILE A 108 1.57 -26.12 -19.21
C ILE A 108 2.67 -25.06 -19.09
N THR A 109 2.43 -23.96 -18.36
CA THR A 109 3.43 -22.87 -18.19
C THR A 109 4.37 -23.07 -17.00
N LYS A 110 3.96 -23.82 -15.96
CA LYS A 110 4.88 -24.19 -14.85
C LYS A 110 5.94 -25.21 -15.24
N PHE A 111 5.70 -26.05 -16.25
CA PHE A 111 6.75 -26.94 -16.77
C PHE A 111 7.86 -26.17 -17.51
N ALA A 112 7.59 -24.98 -18.05
CA ALA A 112 8.61 -24.16 -18.72
C ALA A 112 9.51 -23.35 -17.76
N SER A 113 9.23 -23.36 -16.44
CA SER A 113 10.04 -22.63 -15.44
C SER A 113 10.91 -23.54 -14.56
N LEU A 114 10.78 -24.87 -14.68
CA LEU A 114 11.55 -25.86 -13.90
C LEU A 114 12.68 -26.51 -14.70
N GLU A 115 13.01 -26.02 -15.90
CA GLU A 115 14.20 -26.41 -16.67
C GLU A 115 15.27 -25.29 -16.72
N TYR A 116 15.36 -24.47 -15.66
CA TYR A 116 16.55 -23.65 -15.40
C TYR A 116 17.03 -23.84 -13.96
N ASN A 117 17.48 -25.07 -13.67
CA ASN A 117 18.65 -25.39 -12.87
C ASN A 117 19.13 -26.79 -13.24
#